data_AF-A0A3D0P409-F1
#
_entry.id   AF-A0A3D0P409-F1
#
_cell.length_a   1.000
_cell.length_b   1.000
_cell.length_c   1.000
_cell.angle_alpha   90.00
_cell.angle_beta   90.00
_cell.angle_gamma   90.00
#
_symmetry.space_group_name_H-M   'P 1'
#
loop_
_entity.id
_entity.type
_entity.pdbx_description
1 polymer ?
#
loop_
_entity_poly.entity_id
_entity_poly.type
_entity_poly.pdbx_seq_one_letter_code
_entity_poly.pdbx_strand_id
1 'polypeptide(L)'
;MKSMPYEMDARARSAVNTAIRGVCAHRAYSLFAANVRTTHAHIVASASDRPELMMNSFKAYSTRELRKMGLIDHGQKVWARHGSTRYLWTERHVGAAVEYVLYHQGGDLPAFD
;
A
#
# COMPACT_ATOMS: atom_id res chain seq x y z
N MET A 1 -13.72 -6.37 19.24
CA MET A 1 -13.31 -7.64 18.61
C MET A 1 -12.40 -7.34 17.42
N LYS A 2 -11.14 -7.79 17.44
CA LYS A 2 -10.24 -7.67 16.27
C LYS A 2 -10.69 -8.71 15.25
N SER A 3 -11.07 -8.30 14.04
CA SER A 3 -11.33 -9.22 12.94
C SER A 3 -10.02 -9.87 12.48
N MET A 4 -10.08 -11.07 11.92
CA MET A 4 -8.91 -11.66 11.27
C MET A 4 -8.43 -10.74 10.14
N PRO A 5 -7.10 -10.60 9.93
CA PRO A 5 -6.58 -9.85 8.80
C PRO A 5 -7.11 -10.42 7.50
N TYR A 6 -7.42 -9.55 6.54
CA TYR A 6 -7.63 -9.99 5.17
C TYR A 6 -6.27 -10.38 4.57
N GLU A 7 -6.13 -11.65 4.19
CA GLU A 7 -4.93 -12.13 3.50
C GLU A 7 -5.04 -11.87 2.00
N MET A 8 -4.06 -11.15 1.45
CA MET A 8 -3.98 -10.77 0.05
C MET A 8 -3.22 -11.84 -0.73
N ASP A 9 -3.94 -12.57 -1.57
CA ASP A 9 -3.38 -13.45 -2.60
C ASP A 9 -2.68 -12.64 -3.72
N ALA A 10 -2.11 -13.32 -4.72
CA ALA A 10 -1.40 -12.66 -5.81
C ALA A 10 -2.27 -11.62 -6.53
N ARG A 11 -3.52 -11.98 -6.83
CA ARG A 11 -4.46 -11.12 -7.55
C ARG A 11 -4.85 -9.89 -6.73
N ALA A 12 -5.12 -10.05 -5.44
CA ALA A 12 -5.43 -8.96 -4.53
C ALA A 12 -4.22 -8.03 -4.33
N ARG A 13 -3.01 -8.58 -4.15
CA ARG A 13 -1.80 -7.76 -4.05
C ARG A 13 -1.55 -6.96 -5.33
N SER A 14 -1.82 -7.55 -6.49
CA SER A 14 -1.73 -6.87 -7.79
C SER A 14 -2.70 -5.70 -7.90
N ALA A 15 -3.95 -5.92 -7.51
CA ALA A 15 -5.00 -4.90 -7.49
C ALA A 15 -4.61 -3.73 -6.57
N VAL A 16 -4.11 -4.02 -5.37
CA VAL A 16 -3.65 -3.02 -4.40
C VAL A 16 -2.45 -2.24 -4.94
N ASN A 17 -1.44 -2.91 -5.50
CA ASN A 17 -0.26 -2.25 -6.08
C ASN A 17 -0.64 -1.34 -7.26
N THR A 18 -1.55 -1.81 -8.13
CA THR A 18 -2.10 -1.03 -9.24
C THR A 18 -2.84 0.21 -8.73
N ALA A 19 -3.68 0.06 -7.71
CA ALA A 19 -4.43 1.16 -7.12
C ALA A 19 -3.51 2.20 -6.47
N ILE A 20 -2.46 1.78 -5.75
CA ILE A 20 -1.46 2.69 -5.16
C ILE A 20 -0.79 3.53 -6.25
N ARG A 21 -0.30 2.88 -7.32
CA ARG A 21 0.34 3.57 -8.45
C ARG A 21 -0.64 4.53 -9.14
N GLY A 22 -1.89 4.11 -9.33
CA GLY A 22 -2.95 4.93 -9.90
C GLY A 22 -3.28 6.17 -9.07
N VAL A 23 -3.35 6.05 -7.72
CA VAL A 23 -3.52 7.20 -6.83
C VAL A 23 -2.35 8.17 -6.96
N CYS A 24 -1.12 7.66 -6.95
CA CYS A 24 0.06 8.51 -7.07
C CYS A 24 0.04 9.29 -8.38
N ALA A 25 -0.29 8.65 -9.50
CA ALA A 25 -0.43 9.33 -10.78
C ALA A 25 -1.57 10.37 -10.76
N HIS A 26 -2.76 10.01 -10.25
CA HIS A 26 -3.93 10.88 -10.24
C HIS A 26 -3.76 12.11 -9.33
N ARG A 27 -3.07 11.96 -8.19
CA ARG A 27 -2.85 13.03 -7.20
C ARG A 27 -1.48 13.69 -7.29
N ALA A 28 -0.70 13.36 -8.31
CA ALA A 28 0.67 13.84 -8.49
C ALA A 28 1.60 13.58 -7.28
N TYR A 29 1.45 12.41 -6.63
CA TYR A 29 2.39 11.97 -5.62
C TYR A 29 3.60 11.32 -6.28
N SER A 30 4.81 11.65 -5.82
CA SER A 30 6.03 10.97 -6.25
C SER A 30 6.17 9.64 -5.51
N LEU A 31 6.03 8.53 -6.22
CA LEU A 31 6.19 7.18 -5.66
C LEU A 31 7.63 6.69 -5.85
N PHE A 32 8.33 6.41 -4.75
CA PHE A 32 9.70 5.87 -4.78
C PHE A 32 9.73 4.35 -4.66
N ALA A 33 8.89 3.78 -3.79
CA ALA A 33 8.78 2.34 -3.62
C ALA A 33 7.38 1.94 -3.12
N ALA A 34 6.93 0.75 -3.53
CA ALA A 34 5.75 0.10 -2.98
C ALA A 34 5.99 -1.41 -2.92
N ASN A 35 5.68 -2.02 -1.79
CA ASN A 35 5.72 -3.46 -1.60
C ASN A 35 4.45 -3.92 -0.88
N VAL A 36 3.58 -4.62 -1.60
CA VAL A 36 2.34 -5.18 -1.05
C VAL A 36 2.63 -6.61 -0.64
N ARG A 37 2.55 -6.88 0.67
CA ARG A 37 2.72 -8.20 1.28
C ARG A 37 1.36 -8.87 1.44
N THR A 38 1.35 -10.09 1.98
CA THR A 38 0.12 -10.87 2.18
C THR A 38 -0.83 -10.26 3.22
N THR A 39 -0.35 -9.43 4.14
CA THR A 39 -1.21 -8.87 5.21
C THR A 39 -1.08 -7.36 5.38
N HIS A 40 -0.14 -6.72 4.70
CA HIS A 40 0.18 -5.30 4.86
C HIS A 40 0.89 -4.76 3.62
N ALA A 41 1.03 -3.44 3.52
CA ALA A 41 1.75 -2.79 2.42
C ALA A 41 2.71 -1.73 2.96
N HIS A 42 3.88 -1.65 2.35
CA HIS A 42 4.87 -0.61 2.58
C HIS A 42 4.95 0.32 1.37
N ILE A 43 5.00 1.62 1.61
CA ILE A 43 5.03 2.64 0.56
C ILE A 43 6.01 3.73 0.99
N VAL A 44 6.89 4.13 0.08
CA VAL A 44 7.73 5.33 0.20
C VAL A 44 7.30 6.29 -0.89
N ALA A 45 6.77 7.44 -0.50
CA ALA A 45 6.27 8.45 -1.42
C ALA A 45 6.47 9.86 -0.86
N SER A 46 6.45 10.86 -1.74
CA SER A 46 6.43 12.28 -1.40
C SER A 46 5.19 12.94 -1.98
N ALA A 47 4.60 13.86 -1.21
CA ALA A 47 3.50 14.72 -1.61
C ALA A 47 3.46 15.97 -0.70
N SER A 48 2.69 16.97 -1.11
CA SER A 48 2.33 18.11 -0.27
C SER A 48 1.33 17.74 0.83
N ASP A 49 0.55 16.68 0.61
CA ASP A 49 -0.44 16.19 1.57
C ASP A 49 0.21 15.60 2.83
N ARG A 50 -0.52 15.67 3.94
CA ARG A 50 -0.11 15.00 5.18
C ARG A 50 -0.15 13.47 5.01
N PRO A 51 0.77 12.71 5.64
CA PRO A 51 0.85 11.26 5.51
C PRO A 51 -0.46 10.52 5.81
N GLU A 52 -1.26 11.02 6.75
CA GLU A 52 -2.55 10.40 7.09
C GLU A 52 -3.56 10.49 5.94
N LEU A 53 -3.55 11.60 5.19
CA LEU A 53 -4.41 11.78 4.02
C LEU A 53 -3.95 10.92 2.84
N MET A 54 -2.64 10.82 2.63
CA MET A 54 -2.06 9.91 1.63
C MET A 54 -2.44 8.46 1.94
N MET A 55 -2.23 8.02 3.20
CA MET A 55 -2.59 6.68 3.65
C MET A 55 -4.08 6.38 3.47
N ASN A 56 -4.96 7.33 3.82
CA ASN A 56 -6.40 7.16 3.62
C ASN A 56 -6.75 7.02 2.14
N SER A 57 -6.09 7.79 1.27
CA SER A 57 -6.27 7.68 -0.19
C SER A 57 -5.84 6.32 -0.71
N PHE A 58 -4.67 5.81 -0.30
CA PHE A 58 -4.21 4.47 -0.68
C PHE A 58 -5.18 3.38 -0.23
N LYS A 59 -5.62 3.42 1.04
CA LYS A 59 -6.59 2.45 1.56
C LYS A 59 -7.91 2.49 0.78
N ALA A 60 -8.47 3.68 0.58
CA ALA A 60 -9.76 3.85 -0.07
C ALA A 60 -9.74 3.39 -1.54
N TYR A 61 -8.71 3.77 -2.30
CA TYR A 61 -8.60 3.40 -3.71
C TYR A 61 -8.31 1.91 -3.88
N SER A 62 -7.46 1.33 -3.03
CA SER A 62 -7.23 -0.11 -3.03
C SER A 62 -8.50 -0.89 -2.71
N THR A 63 -9.28 -0.47 -1.71
CA THR A 63 -10.59 -1.11 -1.42
C THR A 63 -11.56 -0.97 -2.58
N ARG A 64 -11.58 0.19 -3.28
CA ARG A 64 -12.41 0.37 -4.47
C ARG A 64 -11.99 -0.58 -5.59
N GLU A 65 -10.70 -0.73 -5.85
CA GLU A 65 -10.21 -1.61 -6.92
C GLU A 65 -10.47 -3.09 -6.61
N LEU A 66 -10.22 -3.52 -5.36
CA LEU A 66 -10.54 -4.88 -4.91
C LEU A 66 -12.03 -5.21 -5.10
N ARG A 67 -12.94 -4.28 -4.76
CA ARG A 67 -14.38 -4.45 -4.99
C ARG A 67 -14.72 -4.51 -6.47
N LYS A 68 -14.16 -3.61 -7.28
CA LYS A 68 -14.36 -3.58 -8.73
C LYS A 68 -13.94 -4.90 -9.39
N MET A 69 -12.88 -5.53 -8.89
CA MET A 69 -12.40 -6.83 -9.37
C MET A 69 -13.13 -8.04 -8.77
N GLY A 70 -14.11 -7.83 -7.87
CA GLY A 70 -14.84 -8.90 -7.19
C GLY A 70 -13.98 -9.71 -6.21
N LEU A 71 -12.88 -9.15 -5.71
CA LEU A 71 -11.95 -9.83 -4.80
C LEU A 71 -12.35 -9.72 -3.33
N ILE A 72 -13.28 -8.80 -3.02
CA ILE A 72 -13.86 -8.61 -1.70
C ILE A 72 -15.34 -8.22 -1.81
N ASP A 73 -16.12 -8.61 -0.80
CA ASP A 73 -17.51 -8.17 -0.65
C ASP A 73 -17.61 -6.72 -0.17
N HIS A 74 -18.81 -6.13 -0.33
CA HIS A 74 -19.07 -4.75 0.11
C HIS A 74 -18.76 -4.50 1.60
N GLY A 75 -19.02 -5.47 2.47
CA GLY A 75 -18.79 -5.38 3.91
C GLY A 75 -17.39 -5.77 4.39
N GLN A 76 -16.53 -6.30 3.51
CA GLN A 76 -15.23 -6.83 3.90
C GLN A 76 -14.29 -5.73 4.41
N LYS A 77 -13.78 -5.89 5.62
CA LYS A 77 -12.76 -5.00 6.19
C LYS A 77 -11.37 -5.48 5.74
N VAL A 78 -10.74 -4.69 4.88
CA VAL A 78 -9.39 -4.99 4.35
C VAL A 78 -8.30 -4.34 5.22
N TRP A 79 -8.50 -3.10 5.62
CA TRP A 79 -7.48 -2.29 6.29
C TRP A 79 -7.79 -2.11 7.76
N ALA A 80 -6.75 -2.14 8.60
CA ALA A 80 -6.83 -1.56 9.93
C ALA A 80 -7.15 -0.07 9.85
N ARG A 81 -7.78 0.50 10.89
CA ARG A 81 -8.10 1.93 10.95
C ARG A 81 -6.85 2.80 10.81
N HIS A 82 -5.81 2.50 11.56
CA HIS A 82 -4.55 3.24 11.56
C HIS A 82 -3.48 2.56 10.67
N GLY A 83 -2.33 3.19 10.56
CA GLY A 83 -1.13 2.66 9.93
C GLY A 83 0.07 3.47 10.40
N SER A 84 1.28 2.95 10.21
CA SER A 84 2.51 3.65 10.57
C SER A 84 2.84 4.66 9.47
N THR A 85 3.02 5.92 9.86
CA THR A 85 3.44 7.00 8.97
C THR A 85 4.66 7.68 9.57
N ARG A 86 5.77 7.74 8.84
CA ARG A 86 7.02 8.35 9.27
C ARG A 86 7.49 9.34 8.23
N TYR A 87 7.80 10.57 8.66
CA TYR A 87 8.45 11.55 7.79
C TYR A 87 9.91 11.17 7.57
N LEU A 88 10.36 11.32 6.32
CA LEU A 88 11.74 11.13 5.90
C LEU A 88 12.26 12.49 5.41
N TRP A 89 13.22 13.05 6.15
CA TRP A 89 13.65 14.45 5.96
C TRP A 89 14.87 14.62 5.04
N THR A 90 15.57 13.53 4.71
CA THR A 90 16.81 13.58 3.93
C THR A 90 16.78 12.52 2.84
N GLU A 91 17.48 12.77 1.74
CA GLU A 91 17.61 11.82 0.63
C GLU A 91 18.19 10.47 1.11
N ARG A 92 19.15 10.50 2.03
CA ARG A 92 19.71 9.28 2.65
C ARG A 92 18.63 8.47 3.36
N HIS A 93 17.72 9.11 4.10
CA HIS A 93 16.63 8.40 4.78
C HIS A 93 15.59 7.88 3.79
N VAL A 94 15.35 8.59 2.68
CA VAL A 94 14.50 8.10 1.59
C VAL A 94 15.12 6.86 0.95
N GLY A 95 16.41 6.90 0.60
CA GLY A 95 17.13 5.77 0.02
C GLY A 95 17.10 4.53 0.90
N ALA A 96 17.42 4.68 2.19
CA ALA A 96 17.37 3.58 3.15
C ALA A 96 15.94 3.00 3.32
N ALA A 97 14.91 3.85 3.28
CA ALA A 97 13.54 3.38 3.33
C ALA A 97 13.14 2.63 2.04
N VAL A 98 13.57 3.09 0.87
CA VAL A 98 13.34 2.39 -0.41
C VAL A 98 13.99 1.02 -0.38
N GLU A 99 15.26 0.93 0.02
CA GLU A 99 15.98 -0.34 0.16
C GLU A 99 15.27 -1.29 1.13
N TYR A 100 14.86 -0.80 2.29
CA TYR A 100 14.07 -1.56 3.25
C TYR A 100 12.78 -2.11 2.63
N VAL A 101 12.00 -1.25 1.97
CA VAL A 101 10.71 -1.63 1.38
C VAL A 101 10.88 -2.65 0.26
N LEU A 102 11.95 -2.58 -0.54
CA LEU A 102 12.16 -3.50 -1.66
C LEU A 102 12.77 -4.83 -1.22
N TYR A 103 13.72 -4.83 -0.28
CA TYR A 103 14.60 -6.00 -0.05
C TYR A 103 14.53 -6.59 1.36
N HIS A 104 13.94 -5.89 2.33
CA HIS A 104 14.00 -6.29 3.75
C HIS A 104 12.63 -6.56 4.39
N GLN A 105 11.62 -6.94 3.59
CA GLN A 105 10.26 -7.29 4.06
C GLN A 105 10.02 -8.79 4.26
N GLY A 106 11.08 -9.60 4.31
CA GLY A 106 11.05 -11.06 4.27
C GLY A 106 11.24 -11.60 2.85
N GLY A 107 11.05 -12.91 2.67
CA GLY A 107 11.29 -13.58 1.38
C GLY A 107 10.40 -13.08 0.24
N ASP A 108 10.81 -13.40 -0.99
CA ASP A 108 10.06 -13.05 -2.18
C ASP A 108 8.69 -13.74 -2.18
N LEU A 109 7.67 -12.98 -2.57
CA LEU A 109 6.35 -13.52 -2.83
C LEU A 109 6.24 -13.86 -4.32
N PRO A 110 5.42 -14.86 -4.70
CA PRO A 110 5.09 -15.07 -6.08
C PRO A 110 4.61 -13.77 -6.73
N ALA A 111 5.01 -13.61 -7.99
CA ALA A 111 4.61 -12.49 -8.82
C ALA A 111 3.07 -12.43 -8.97
N PHE A 112 2.57 -11.39 -9.63
CA PHE A 112 1.13 -11.22 -9.86
C PHE A 112 0.70 -12.05 -11.08
N ASP A 113 0.54 -13.35 -10.91
CA ASP A 113 -0.10 -14.24 -11.89
C ASP A 113 -1.64 -14.11 -11.91
#